data_AF-F0MBY7-F1
#
_entry.id   AF-F0MBY7-F1
#
_cell.length_a   1.000
_cell.length_b   1.000
_cell.length_c   1.000
_cell.angle_alpha   90.00
_cell.angle_beta   90.00
_cell.angle_gamma   90.00
#
_symmetry.space_group_name_H-M   'P 1'
#
loop_
_entity.id
_entity.type
_entity.pdbx_description
1 polymer ?
#
loop_
_entity_poly.entity_id
_entity_poly.type
_entity_poly.pdbx_seq_one_letter_code
_entity_poly.pdbx_strand_id
1 'polypeptide(L)'
;MKDHPEGTALKRTPGGSPALAAAVAAGLGGLSLTASGILQSMQPPGCIAAECVGRTYRSAGPLESFLFLAGVLLIAGATLGFLALLPARMRMVRIAAATAAACMFFGVALMGSALYFAGVALVLVAVAAYIVMGVGLAVSRTLPAWAGVVLAVSSLLLLGANDQNERILFVVPFGLAWLALGTLLWSAEPAVTPRGHSSVKPI
;
A
#
# COMPACT_ATOMS: atom_id res chain seq x y z
N MET A 1 -47.18 22.34 -13.36
CA MET A 1 -46.79 21.69 -12.10
C MET A 1 -45.67 20.72 -12.41
N LYS A 2 -44.47 21.01 -11.92
CA LYS A 2 -43.24 20.26 -12.19
C LYS A 2 -42.73 19.83 -10.82
N ASP A 3 -42.93 18.56 -10.50
CA ASP A 3 -42.57 18.00 -9.21
C ASP A 3 -41.04 17.96 -9.07
N HIS A 4 -40.54 18.70 -8.08
CA HIS A 4 -39.15 18.65 -7.66
C HIS A 4 -38.94 17.40 -6.81
N PRO A 5 -38.09 16.44 -7.20
CA PRO A 5 -37.79 15.30 -6.35
C PRO A 5 -37.02 15.77 -5.12
N GLU A 6 -37.62 15.55 -3.96
CA GLU A 6 -37.06 15.77 -2.64
C GLU A 6 -35.71 15.06 -2.52
N GLY A 7 -34.68 15.85 -2.21
CA GLY A 7 -33.32 15.37 -1.98
C GLY A 7 -33.30 14.42 -0.79
N THR A 8 -33.03 13.15 -1.08
CA THR A 8 -32.71 12.15 -0.06
C THR A 8 -31.39 12.56 0.59
N ALA A 9 -31.50 13.20 1.75
CA ALA A 9 -30.37 13.60 2.58
C ALA A 9 -29.56 12.35 2.94
N LEU A 10 -28.41 12.20 2.28
CA LEU A 10 -27.47 11.11 2.53
C LEU A 10 -27.03 11.19 3.99
N LYS A 11 -27.57 10.29 4.82
CA LYS A 11 -27.27 10.19 6.25
C LYS A 11 -25.78 9.87 6.40
N ARG A 12 -24.97 10.88 6.76
CA ARG A 12 -23.56 10.68 7.12
C ARG A 12 -23.52 9.71 8.30
N THR A 13 -23.08 8.48 8.04
CA THR A 13 -22.74 7.55 9.11
C THR A 13 -21.51 8.09 9.84
N PRO A 14 -21.42 7.94 11.17
CA PRO A 14 -20.30 8.45 11.98
C PRO A 14 -18.99 7.66 11.77
N GLY A 15 -18.84 6.94 10.66
CA GLY A 15 -17.61 6.26 10.29
C GLY A 15 -16.62 7.24 9.68
N GLY A 16 -15.38 7.26 10.16
CA GLY A 16 -14.32 8.09 9.61
C GLY A 16 -14.21 7.96 8.09
N SER A 17 -13.79 9.04 7.44
CA SER A 17 -13.64 9.10 5.98
C SER A 17 -12.83 7.90 5.48
N PRO A 18 -13.33 7.11 4.51
CA PRO A 18 -12.58 5.96 3.99
C PRO A 18 -11.23 6.38 3.38
N ALA A 19 -11.11 7.64 2.94
CA ALA A 19 -9.85 8.22 2.48
C ALA A 19 -8.83 8.38 3.62
N LEU A 20 -9.27 8.84 4.79
CA LEU A 20 -8.44 8.96 5.98
C LEU A 20 -7.90 7.58 6.41
N ALA A 21 -8.77 6.57 6.46
CA ALA A 21 -8.37 5.21 6.81
C ALA A 21 -7.33 4.65 5.82
N ALA A 22 -7.53 4.86 4.52
CA ALA A 22 -6.58 4.46 3.49
C ALA A 22 -5.23 5.21 3.61
N ALA A 23 -5.27 6.51 3.93
CA ALA A 23 -4.08 7.32 4.14
C ALA A 23 -3.25 6.85 5.33
N VAL A 24 -3.90 6.58 6.48
CA VAL A 24 -3.26 6.04 7.68
C VAL A 24 -2.68 4.66 7.41
N ALA A 25 -3.45 3.78 6.75
CA ALA A 25 -2.99 2.44 6.41
C ALA A 25 -1.78 2.48 5.47
N ALA A 26 -1.79 3.35 4.45
CA ALA A 26 -0.65 3.53 3.55
C ALA A 26 0.59 4.02 4.32
N GLY A 27 0.42 5.03 5.18
CA GLY A 27 1.49 5.60 5.99
C GLY A 27 2.12 4.58 6.94
N LEU A 28 1.31 3.96 7.79
CA LEU A 28 1.76 2.97 8.76
C LEU A 28 2.28 1.70 8.09
N GLY A 29 1.67 1.27 6.98
CA GLY A 29 2.12 0.13 6.21
C GLY A 29 3.49 0.34 5.60
N GLY A 30 3.70 1.50 4.95
CA GLY A 30 4.99 1.91 4.39
C GLY A 30 6.08 2.03 5.45
N LEU A 31 5.76 2.63 6.60
CA LEU A 31 6.69 2.75 7.73
C LEU A 31 7.07 1.37 8.30
N SER A 32 6.10 0.49 8.53
CA SER A 32 6.33 -0.85 9.09
C SER A 32 7.19 -1.69 8.16
N LEU A 33 6.91 -1.64 6.86
CA LEU A 33 7.68 -2.38 5.86
C LEU A 33 9.11 -1.85 5.72
N THR A 34 9.30 -0.52 5.80
CA THR A 34 10.63 0.11 5.82
C THR A 34 11.43 -0.30 7.05
N ALA A 35 10.82 -0.21 8.24
CA ALA A 35 11.45 -0.59 9.49
C ALA A 35 11.84 -2.08 9.50
N SER A 36 10.96 -2.94 8.99
CA SER A 36 11.24 -4.38 8.82
C SER A 36 12.47 -4.62 7.94
N GLY A 37 12.54 -4.02 6.75
CA GLY A 37 13.70 -4.17 5.86
C GLY A 37 15.01 -3.67 6.48
N ILE A 38 14.96 -2.57 7.23
CA ILE A 38 16.13 -2.05 7.96
C ILE A 38 16.56 -3.02 9.06
N LEU A 39 15.63 -3.48 9.91
CA LEU A 39 15.91 -4.45 10.98
C LEU A 39 16.50 -5.74 10.41
N GLN A 40 15.95 -6.25 9.32
CA GLN A 40 16.44 -7.45 8.63
C GLN A 40 17.87 -7.25 8.09
N SER A 41 18.19 -6.05 7.60
CA SER A 41 19.54 -5.72 7.11
C SER A 41 20.59 -5.64 8.22
N MET A 42 20.17 -5.26 9.44
CA MET A 42 21.04 -5.13 10.62
C MET A 42 21.33 -6.47 11.29
N GLN A 43 20.59 -7.53 10.94
CA GLN A 43 20.90 -8.85 11.46
C GLN A 43 22.26 -9.33 10.94
N PRO A 44 23.03 -10.05 11.78
CA PRO A 44 24.28 -10.65 11.31
C PRO A 44 23.98 -11.53 10.08
N PRO A 45 24.84 -11.52 9.05
CA PRO A 45 24.73 -12.48 7.96
C PRO A 45 24.78 -13.88 8.56
N GLY A 46 23.80 -14.72 8.25
CA GLY A 46 23.85 -16.13 8.61
C GLY A 46 24.80 -16.90 7.68
N CYS A 47 24.70 -18.22 7.73
CA CYS A 47 25.50 -19.09 6.87
C CYS A 47 25.22 -18.82 5.39
N ILE A 48 26.19 -19.12 4.51
CA ILE A 48 26.02 -19.03 3.06
C ILE A 48 26.25 -20.42 2.44
N ALA A 49 25.35 -20.82 1.54
CA ALA A 49 25.43 -22.04 0.74
C ALA A 49 25.65 -23.32 1.57
N ALA A 50 26.77 -24.02 1.36
CA ALA A 50 27.07 -25.31 1.98
C ALA A 50 27.24 -25.23 3.51
N GLU A 51 27.44 -24.03 4.06
CA GLU A 51 27.55 -23.81 5.51
C GLU A 51 26.17 -23.86 6.21
N CYS A 52 25.07 -23.90 5.45
CA CYS A 52 23.70 -23.88 5.98
C CYS A 52 23.08 -25.25 6.26
N VAL A 53 23.86 -26.33 6.36
CA VAL A 53 23.32 -27.62 6.80
C VAL A 53 22.81 -27.49 8.25
N GLY A 54 21.51 -27.23 8.41
CA GLY A 54 20.85 -27.06 9.71
C GLY A 54 20.84 -25.63 10.28
N ARG A 55 21.22 -24.59 9.53
CA ARG A 55 21.13 -23.18 9.95
C ARG A 55 20.42 -22.32 8.91
N THR A 56 19.74 -21.26 9.35
CA THR A 56 19.12 -20.29 8.45
C THR A 56 20.12 -19.20 8.05
N TYR A 57 20.00 -18.69 6.82
CA TYR A 57 20.81 -17.59 6.28
C TYR A 57 20.60 -16.26 7.03
N ARG A 58 19.45 -16.06 7.68
CA ARG A 58 19.17 -15.03 8.68
C ARG A 58 17.91 -15.46 9.43
N SER A 59 17.88 -15.33 10.76
CA SER A 59 16.71 -15.68 11.56
C SER A 59 15.87 -14.43 11.78
N ALA A 60 14.82 -14.23 10.98
CA ALA A 60 13.89 -13.12 11.17
C ALA A 60 13.39 -13.10 12.62
N GLY A 61 13.57 -11.97 13.30
CA GLY A 61 13.08 -11.81 14.67
C GLY A 61 11.55 -11.73 14.71
N PRO A 62 10.92 -11.98 15.87
CA PRO A 62 9.47 -11.86 16.00
C PRO A 62 8.96 -10.44 15.69
N LEU A 63 9.71 -9.41 16.11
CA LEU A 63 9.37 -8.02 15.82
C LEU A 63 9.44 -7.69 14.32
N GLU A 64 10.49 -8.15 13.64
CA GLU A 64 10.68 -7.95 12.21
C GLU A 64 9.56 -8.63 11.41
N SER A 65 9.26 -9.88 11.73
CA SER A 65 8.17 -10.66 11.13
C SER A 65 6.81 -9.95 11.34
N PHE A 66 6.57 -9.42 12.54
CA PHE A 66 5.36 -8.67 12.84
C PHE A 66 5.27 -7.39 12.01
N LEU A 67 6.34 -6.60 11.94
CA LEU A 67 6.38 -5.36 11.16
C LEU A 67 6.22 -5.62 9.66
N PHE A 68 6.83 -6.68 9.15
CA PHE A 68 6.66 -7.11 7.76
C PHE A 68 5.21 -7.43 7.45
N LEU A 69 4.59 -8.31 8.26
CA LEU A 69 3.22 -8.75 8.05
C LEU A 69 2.22 -7.60 8.22
N ALA A 70 2.40 -6.76 9.24
CA ALA A 70 1.60 -5.55 9.44
C ALA A 70 1.75 -4.59 8.24
N GLY A 71 2.98 -4.40 7.75
CA GLY A 71 3.28 -3.59 6.58
C GLY A 71 2.53 -4.07 5.33
N VAL A 72 2.63 -5.35 5.01
CA VAL A 72 1.94 -5.98 3.88
C VAL A 72 0.42 -5.86 4.00
N LEU A 73 -0.14 -6.16 5.18
CA LEU A 73 -1.58 -6.09 5.43
C LEU A 73 -2.12 -4.66 5.27
N LEU A 74 -1.43 -3.68 5.86
CA LEU A 74 -1.83 -2.29 5.82
C LEU A 74 -1.70 -1.71 4.40
N ILE A 75 -0.65 -2.06 3.66
CA ILE A 75 -0.49 -1.67 2.25
C ILE A 75 -1.58 -2.30 1.37
N ALA A 76 -1.91 -3.58 1.57
CA ALA A 76 -2.99 -4.24 0.84
C ALA A 76 -4.34 -3.58 1.14
N GLY A 77 -4.62 -3.28 2.41
CA GLY A 77 -5.81 -2.54 2.84
C GLY A 77 -5.88 -1.14 2.24
N ALA A 78 -4.76 -0.41 2.24
CA ALA A 78 -4.65 0.91 1.62
C ALA A 78 -4.88 0.86 0.10
N THR A 79 -4.37 -0.17 -0.57
CA THR A 79 -4.57 -0.40 -2.00
C THR A 79 -6.06 -0.63 -2.32
N LEU A 80 -6.77 -1.38 -1.49
CA LEU A 80 -8.22 -1.57 -1.61
C LEU A 80 -9.01 -0.30 -1.28
N GLY A 81 -8.59 0.46 -0.28
CA GLY A 81 -9.17 1.78 0.02
C GLY A 81 -9.01 2.73 -1.17
N PHE A 82 -7.83 2.74 -1.77
CA PHE A 82 -7.54 3.53 -2.97
C PHE A 82 -8.38 3.09 -4.18
N LEU A 83 -8.56 1.78 -4.36
CA LEU A 83 -9.46 1.22 -5.39
C LEU A 83 -10.90 1.75 -5.28
N ALA A 84 -11.39 1.98 -4.07
CA ALA A 84 -12.73 2.53 -3.82
C ALA A 84 -12.84 4.02 -4.18
N LEU A 85 -11.73 4.76 -4.15
CA LEU A 85 -11.65 6.19 -4.49
C LEU A 85 -11.43 6.44 -5.99
N LEU A 86 -10.98 5.44 -6.74
CA LEU A 86 -10.71 5.57 -8.17
C LEU A 86 -12.01 5.66 -9.00
N PRO A 87 -12.07 6.56 -9.99
CA PRO A 87 -13.24 6.67 -10.86
C PRO A 87 -13.39 5.42 -11.74
N ALA A 88 -14.64 5.05 -12.05
CA ALA A 88 -14.96 3.83 -12.79
C ALA A 88 -14.26 3.73 -14.17
N ARG A 89 -13.98 4.87 -14.81
CA ARG A 89 -13.26 4.93 -16.10
C ARG A 89 -11.82 4.41 -16.04
N MET A 90 -11.20 4.36 -14.86
CA MET A 90 -9.82 3.86 -14.67
C MET A 90 -9.77 2.34 -14.49
N ARG A 91 -10.48 1.58 -15.34
CA ARG A 91 -10.67 0.14 -15.17
C ARG A 91 -9.35 -0.63 -15.04
N MET A 92 -8.33 -0.29 -15.83
CA MET A 92 -7.02 -0.96 -15.76
C MET A 92 -6.34 -0.76 -14.41
N VAL A 93 -6.30 0.48 -13.90
CA VAL A 93 -5.70 0.79 -12.58
C VAL A 93 -6.45 0.08 -11.46
N ARG A 94 -7.77 -0.02 -11.58
CA ARG A 94 -8.61 -0.71 -10.61
C ARG A 94 -8.33 -2.22 -10.58
N ILE A 95 -8.21 -2.86 -11.75
CA ILE A 95 -7.83 -4.27 -11.85
C ILE A 95 -6.43 -4.47 -11.25
N ALA A 96 -5.47 -3.62 -11.63
CA ALA A 96 -4.11 -3.68 -11.10
C ALA A 96 -4.07 -3.54 -9.58
N ALA A 97 -4.81 -2.59 -9.00
CA ALA A 97 -4.90 -2.42 -7.54
C ALA A 97 -5.48 -3.67 -6.85
N ALA A 98 -6.58 -4.22 -7.36
CA ALA A 98 -7.19 -5.43 -6.81
C ALA A 98 -6.24 -6.64 -6.89
N THR A 99 -5.60 -6.83 -8.05
CA THR A 99 -4.59 -7.87 -8.27
C THR A 99 -3.39 -7.70 -7.34
N ALA A 100 -2.86 -6.48 -7.22
CA ALA A 100 -1.72 -6.20 -6.35
C ALA A 100 -2.03 -6.53 -4.88
N ALA A 101 -3.17 -6.07 -4.37
CA ALA A 101 -3.57 -6.33 -2.99
C ALA A 101 -3.76 -7.84 -2.72
N ALA A 102 -4.51 -8.53 -3.59
CA ALA A 102 -4.79 -9.95 -3.41
C ALA A 102 -3.52 -10.80 -3.55
N CYS A 103 -2.77 -10.63 -4.64
CA CYS A 103 -1.58 -11.43 -4.91
C CYS A 103 -0.46 -11.15 -3.90
N MET A 104 -0.31 -9.93 -3.39
CA MET A 104 0.68 -9.64 -2.35
C MET A 104 0.34 -10.36 -1.05
N PHE A 105 -0.92 -10.25 -0.60
CA PHE A 105 -1.39 -10.89 0.62
C PHE A 105 -1.27 -12.42 0.56
N PHE A 106 -1.86 -13.03 -0.48
CA PHE A 106 -1.81 -14.48 -0.66
C PHE A 106 -0.39 -14.97 -0.95
N GLY A 107 0.38 -14.21 -1.73
CA GLY A 107 1.77 -14.55 -2.05
C GLY A 107 2.62 -14.67 -0.79
N VAL A 108 2.61 -13.64 0.05
CA VAL A 108 3.32 -13.64 1.33
C VAL A 108 2.83 -14.75 2.26
N ALA A 109 1.51 -14.96 2.38
CA ALA A 109 0.95 -16.01 3.22
C ALA A 109 1.39 -17.42 2.77
N LEU A 110 1.50 -17.65 1.46
CA LEU A 110 1.90 -18.95 0.90
C LEU A 110 3.40 -19.21 0.95
N MET A 111 4.25 -18.17 0.97
CA MET A 111 5.70 -18.33 1.09
C MET A 111 6.13 -19.02 2.40
N GLY A 112 5.31 -19.00 3.44
CA GLY A 112 5.56 -19.76 4.68
C GLY A 112 5.11 -21.22 4.66
N SER A 113 4.71 -21.76 3.50
CA SER A 113 4.04 -23.07 3.39
C SER A 113 4.69 -23.99 2.35
N ALA A 114 4.16 -25.21 2.20
CA ALA A 114 4.54 -26.14 1.13
C ALA A 114 4.31 -25.58 -0.29
N LEU A 115 3.53 -24.49 -0.42
CA LEU A 115 3.24 -23.80 -1.67
C LEU A 115 4.19 -22.61 -1.93
N TYR A 116 5.41 -22.64 -1.38
CA TYR A 116 6.40 -21.56 -1.48
C TYR A 116 6.52 -20.96 -2.89
N PHE A 117 6.71 -21.80 -3.92
CA PHE A 117 6.88 -21.32 -5.30
C PHE A 117 5.64 -20.65 -5.88
N ALA A 118 4.43 -21.10 -5.49
CA ALA A 118 3.20 -20.42 -5.86
C ALA A 118 3.10 -19.06 -5.15
N GLY A 119 3.53 -18.99 -3.88
CA GLY A 119 3.66 -17.74 -3.14
C GLY A 119 4.58 -16.74 -3.84
N VAL A 120 5.78 -17.17 -4.24
CA VAL A 120 6.73 -16.36 -5.02
C VAL A 120 6.10 -15.87 -6.32
N ALA A 121 5.44 -16.75 -7.09
CA ALA A 121 4.78 -16.37 -8.33
C ALA A 121 3.70 -15.30 -8.12
N LEU A 122 2.90 -15.42 -7.06
CA LEU A 122 1.90 -14.41 -6.71
C LEU A 122 2.54 -13.07 -6.30
N VAL A 123 3.63 -13.08 -5.53
CA VAL A 123 4.36 -11.83 -5.22
C VAL A 123 4.88 -11.16 -6.49
N LEU A 124 5.40 -11.91 -7.45
CA LEU A 124 5.83 -11.35 -8.75
C LEU A 124 4.66 -10.73 -9.53
N VAL A 125 3.50 -11.38 -9.53
CA VAL A 125 2.27 -10.80 -10.12
C VAL A 125 1.86 -9.52 -9.39
N ALA A 126 1.97 -9.49 -8.06
CA ALA A 126 1.68 -8.29 -7.28
C ALA A 126 2.62 -7.13 -7.61
N VAL A 127 3.93 -7.41 -7.75
CA VAL A 127 4.94 -6.43 -8.16
C VAL A 127 4.60 -5.85 -9.55
N ALA A 128 4.30 -6.71 -10.53
CA ALA A 128 3.87 -6.26 -11.85
C ALA A 128 2.61 -5.39 -11.80
N ALA A 129 1.65 -5.77 -10.96
CA ALA A 129 0.42 -5.02 -10.77
C ALA A 129 0.65 -3.65 -10.09
N TYR A 130 1.55 -3.56 -9.10
CA TYR A 130 1.94 -2.27 -8.51
C TYR A 130 2.66 -1.34 -9.51
N ILE A 131 3.46 -1.90 -10.43
CA ILE A 131 4.06 -1.13 -11.53
C ILE A 131 2.98 -0.53 -12.42
N VAL A 132 2.02 -1.35 -12.87
CA VAL A 132 0.90 -0.89 -13.70
C VAL A 132 0.06 0.17 -12.96
N MET A 133 -0.18 -0.04 -11.67
CA MET A 133 -0.87 0.94 -10.83
C MET A 133 -0.11 2.27 -10.78
N GLY A 134 1.20 2.24 -10.48
CA GLY A 134 2.05 3.44 -10.42
C GLY A 134 2.09 4.22 -11.75
N VAL A 135 2.27 3.52 -12.87
CA VAL A 135 2.22 4.13 -14.21
C VAL A 135 0.84 4.73 -14.48
N GLY A 136 -0.24 4.01 -14.16
CA GLY A 136 -1.61 4.48 -14.32
C GLY A 136 -1.89 5.75 -13.50
N LEU A 137 -1.34 5.85 -12.29
CA LEU A 137 -1.41 7.06 -11.46
C LEU A 137 -0.66 8.23 -12.07
N ALA A 138 0.55 7.99 -12.56
CA ALA A 138 1.36 9.02 -13.20
C ALA A 138 0.68 9.58 -14.45
N VAL A 139 0.08 8.71 -15.29
CA VAL A 139 -0.61 9.10 -16.52
C VAL A 139 -1.93 9.81 -16.23
N SER A 140 -2.71 9.32 -15.26
CA SER A 140 -4.03 9.88 -14.96
C SER A 140 -4.01 11.18 -14.16
N ARG A 141 -2.87 11.52 -13.54
CA ARG A 141 -2.68 12.71 -12.69
C ARG A 141 -3.71 12.81 -11.55
N THR A 142 -4.20 11.67 -11.05
CA THR A 142 -5.06 11.62 -9.84
C THR A 142 -4.30 12.06 -8.59
N LEU A 143 -2.99 11.85 -8.60
CA LEU A 143 -2.00 12.32 -7.64
C LEU A 143 -0.87 13.02 -8.42
N PRO A 144 0.05 13.74 -7.74
CA PRO A 144 1.26 14.25 -8.37
C PRO A 144 1.97 13.15 -9.16
N ALA A 145 2.30 13.39 -10.43
CA ALA A 145 2.79 12.35 -11.33
C ALA A 145 4.05 11.65 -10.79
N TRP A 146 4.90 12.38 -10.06
CA TRP A 146 6.10 11.82 -9.42
C TRP A 146 5.77 10.71 -8.43
N ALA A 147 4.64 10.75 -7.73
CA ALA A 147 4.26 9.71 -6.76
C ALA A 147 3.97 8.38 -7.47
N GLY A 148 3.30 8.43 -8.63
CA GLY A 148 3.08 7.26 -9.48
C GLY A 148 4.39 6.68 -10.04
N VAL A 149 5.31 7.56 -10.48
CA VAL A 149 6.64 7.15 -10.97
C VAL A 149 7.47 6.50 -9.85
N VAL A 150 7.51 7.11 -8.67
CA VAL A 150 8.23 6.58 -7.51
C VAL A 150 7.67 5.22 -7.09
N LEU A 151 6.35 5.05 -7.06
CA LEU A 151 5.72 3.76 -6.80
C LEU A 151 6.11 2.71 -7.86
N ALA A 152 6.09 3.05 -9.14
CA ALA A 152 6.44 2.11 -10.20
C ALA A 152 7.93 1.69 -10.14
N VAL A 153 8.83 2.67 -9.99
CA VAL A 153 10.29 2.42 -9.90
C VAL A 153 10.63 1.64 -8.64
N SER A 154 10.07 2.01 -7.48
CA SER A 154 10.32 1.26 -6.24
C SER A 154 9.74 -0.16 -6.28
N SER A 155 8.63 -0.37 -6.97
CA SER A 155 8.10 -1.72 -7.20
C SER A 155 9.05 -2.56 -8.07
N LEU A 156 9.67 -1.98 -9.11
CA LEU A 156 10.68 -2.67 -9.91
C LEU A 156 11.88 -3.12 -9.07
N LEU A 157 12.31 -2.31 -8.10
CA LEU A 157 13.41 -2.68 -7.20
C LEU A 157 13.11 -3.93 -6.37
N LEU A 158 11.84 -4.23 -6.08
CA LEU A 158 11.45 -5.45 -5.37
C LEU A 158 11.82 -6.73 -6.13
N LEU A 159 11.99 -6.67 -7.45
CA LEU A 159 12.47 -7.83 -8.24
C LEU A 159 13.92 -8.23 -7.87
N GLY A 160 14.70 -7.27 -7.38
CA GLY A 160 16.04 -7.51 -6.87
C GLY A 160 16.09 -7.79 -5.37
N ALA A 161 14.97 -7.64 -4.65
CA ALA A 161 14.92 -7.82 -3.22
C ALA A 161 15.23 -9.27 -2.85
N ASN A 162 16.12 -9.44 -1.89
CA ASN A 162 16.57 -10.74 -1.45
C ASN A 162 16.77 -10.69 0.07
N ASP A 163 16.01 -11.49 0.79
CA ASP A 163 16.02 -11.59 2.24
C ASP A 163 17.31 -12.23 2.80
N GLN A 164 18.13 -12.81 1.92
CA GLN A 164 19.39 -13.47 2.26
C GLN A 164 20.60 -12.51 2.30
N ASN A 165 20.50 -11.27 1.81
CA ASN A 165 21.62 -10.32 1.77
C ASN A 165 21.16 -8.85 1.88
N GLU A 166 22.09 -7.90 1.71
CA GLU A 166 21.81 -6.46 1.77
C GLU A 166 20.78 -5.97 0.73
N ARG A 167 20.47 -6.77 -0.30
CA ARG A 167 19.44 -6.42 -1.29
C ARG A 167 18.03 -6.41 -0.70
N ILE A 168 17.82 -6.90 0.52
CA ILE A 168 16.57 -6.68 1.26
C ILE A 168 16.23 -5.19 1.40
N LEU A 169 17.24 -4.31 1.39
CA LEU A 169 17.05 -2.86 1.43
C LEU A 169 16.31 -2.32 0.20
N PHE A 170 16.15 -3.07 -0.88
CA PHE A 170 15.28 -2.67 -1.99
C PHE A 170 13.79 -2.62 -1.62
N VAL A 171 13.40 -3.19 -0.48
CA VAL A 171 12.06 -3.01 0.10
C VAL A 171 11.87 -1.59 0.66
N VAL A 172 12.94 -0.91 1.09
CA VAL A 172 12.87 0.42 1.71
C VAL A 172 12.30 1.49 0.77
N PRO A 173 12.79 1.65 -0.49
CA PRO A 173 12.17 2.58 -1.43
C PRO A 173 10.68 2.34 -1.65
N PHE A 174 10.24 1.08 -1.64
CA PHE A 174 8.82 0.74 -1.81
C PHE A 174 8.00 1.11 -0.57
N GLY A 175 8.49 0.81 0.63
CA GLY A 175 7.86 1.27 1.88
C GLY A 175 7.75 2.80 1.96
N LEU A 176 8.80 3.52 1.58
CA LEU A 176 8.80 4.98 1.54
C LEU A 176 7.82 5.55 0.50
N ALA A 177 7.65 4.89 -0.66
CA ALA A 177 6.64 5.28 -1.65
C ALA A 177 5.22 5.22 -1.06
N TRP A 178 4.90 4.18 -0.29
CA TRP A 178 3.63 4.05 0.42
C TRP A 178 3.45 5.08 1.52
N LEU A 179 4.51 5.38 2.27
CA LEU A 179 4.49 6.45 3.26
C LEU A 179 4.16 7.80 2.60
N ALA A 180 4.79 8.12 1.48
CA ALA A 180 4.52 9.35 0.71
C ALA A 180 3.10 9.37 0.11
N LEU A 181 2.58 8.24 -0.36
CA LEU A 181 1.19 8.15 -0.82
C LEU A 181 0.22 8.40 0.33
N GLY A 182 0.49 7.86 1.52
CA GLY A 182 -0.30 8.11 2.72
C GLY A 182 -0.35 9.59 3.10
N THR A 183 0.79 10.30 3.07
CA THR A 183 0.83 11.74 3.38
C THR A 183 0.10 12.59 2.33
N LEU A 184 0.20 12.23 1.06
CA LEU A 184 -0.53 12.89 -0.03
C LEU A 184 -2.05 12.71 0.12
N LEU A 185 -2.51 11.49 0.43
CA LEU A 185 -3.92 11.20 0.64
C LEU A 185 -4.46 11.94 1.88
N TRP A 186 -3.69 11.96 2.96
CA TRP A 186 -4.04 12.70 4.18
C TRP A 186 -4.18 14.21 3.90
N SER A 187 -3.27 14.77 3.09
CA SER A 187 -3.26 16.20 2.76
C SER A 187 -4.37 16.62 1.79
N ALA A 188 -4.94 15.67 1.04
CA ALA A 188 -6.01 15.92 0.08
C ALA A 188 -7.40 16.02 0.72
N GLU A 189 -7.53 15.71 2.02
CA GLU A 189 -8.80 15.79 2.72
C GLU A 189 -9.25 17.26 2.87
N PRO A 190 -10.41 17.66 2.33
CA PRO A 190 -10.86 19.04 2.43
C PRO A 190 -11.08 19.39 3.90
N ALA A 191 -10.32 20.35 4.42
CA ALA A 191 -10.58 20.94 5.73
C ALA A 191 -12.05 21.34 5.78
N VAL A 192 -12.85 20.64 6.59
CA VAL A 192 -14.27 20.94 6.78
C VAL A 192 -14.35 22.35 7.32
N THR A 193 -14.52 23.32 6.43
CA THR A 193 -14.75 24.70 6.83
C THR A 193 -16.10 24.68 7.51
N PRO A 194 -16.22 25.07 8.80
CA PRO A 194 -17.52 25.22 9.42
C PRO A 194 -18.28 26.22 8.56
N ARG A 195 -19.36 25.78 7.89
CA ARG A 195 -20.30 26.71 7.26
C ARG A 195 -20.87 27.53 8.41
N GLY A 196 -20.26 28.67 8.68
CA GLY A 196 -20.78 29.67 9.58
C GLY A 196 -22.21 29.95 9.14
N HIS A 197 -23.16 29.63 10.02
CA HIS A 197 -24.54 30.06 9.88
C HIS A 197 -24.54 31.59 9.91
N SER A 198 -24.49 32.20 8.73
CA SER A 198 -24.95 33.57 8.54
C SER A 198 -26.43 33.58 8.84
N SER A 199 -26.77 33.87 10.10
CA SER A 199 -28.11 34.19 10.55
C SER A 199 -28.59 35.40 9.74
N VAL A 200 -29.45 35.13 8.75
CA VAL A 200 -30.20 36.17 8.04
C VAL A 200 -31.28 36.65 8.99
N LYS A 201 -31.17 37.89 9.47
CA LYS A 201 -32.29 38.57 10.12
C LYS A 201 -33.28 39.00 9.04
N PRO A 202 -34.58 38.63 9.13
CA PRO A 202 -35.61 39.24 8.31
C PRO A 202 -35.84 40.69 8.79
N ILE A 203 -36.01 41.60 7.82
CA ILE A 203 -36.57 42.95 8.01
C ILE A 203 -38.04 42.89 7.60
#